data_AF-A0A7J4J2I3-F1
#
_entry.id   AF-A0A7J4J2I3-F1
#
_cell.length_a   1.000
_cell.length_b   1.000
_cell.length_c   1.000
_cell.angle_alpha   90.00
_cell.angle_beta   90.00
_cell.angle_gamma   90.00
#
_symmetry.space_group_name_H-M   'P 1'
#
loop_
_entity.id
_entity.type
_entity.pdbx_description
1 polymer ?
#
loop_
_entity_poly.entity_id
_entity_poly.type
_entity_poly.pdbx_seq_one_letter_code
_entity_poly.pdbx_strand_id
1 'polypeptide(L)'
;CPKTAIAARPFVNIFGCAIPLAAKFGIKPDFNATDINGMQNLELGIPQYGKIFYANKNILLVTTTGGEDDRLNIDEGLLISQSKIMLNQISLPQLNAAATITLYNISFNSPKILKDGTECSECTVLRYDKTTKTLIFTVPGF
;
A
#
# COMPACT_ATOMS: atom_id res chain seq x y z
N CYS A 1 -5.16 18.77 5.82
CA CYS A 1 -6.09 18.11 6.76
C CYS A 1 -6.44 19.11 7.86
N PRO A 2 -7.57 19.83 7.75
CA PRO A 2 -7.88 20.95 8.66
C PRO A 2 -8.33 20.50 10.05
N LYS A 3 -8.66 19.22 10.26
CA LYS A 3 -9.25 18.69 11.50
C LYS A 3 -8.35 17.65 12.16
N THR A 4 -7.04 17.87 12.23
CA THR A 4 -6.11 16.92 12.84
C THR A 4 -6.39 16.74 14.34
N ALA A 5 -6.60 15.48 14.76
CA ALA A 5 -6.85 15.08 16.13
C ALA A 5 -5.74 15.55 17.07
N ILE A 6 -6.07 15.90 18.32
CA ILE A 6 -5.10 16.49 19.29
C ILE A 6 -3.85 15.60 19.44
N ALA A 7 -4.04 14.28 19.55
CA ALA A 7 -2.94 13.32 19.69
C ALA A 7 -2.02 13.24 18.46
N ALA A 8 -2.53 13.59 17.27
CA ALA A 8 -1.78 13.55 16.02
C ALA A 8 -1.06 14.85 15.68
N ARG A 9 -1.39 15.97 16.34
CA ARG A 9 -0.78 17.30 16.10
C ARG A 9 0.75 17.33 16.17
N PRO A 10 1.43 16.56 17.05
CA PRO A 10 2.90 16.50 17.05
C PRO A 10 3.50 15.83 15.80
N PHE A 11 2.68 15.14 15.01
CA PHE A 11 3.09 14.31 13.88
C PHE A 11 2.44 14.79 12.58
N VAL A 12 2.37 16.10 12.35
CA VAL A 12 1.82 16.66 11.10
C VAL A 12 2.92 16.98 10.09
N ASN A 13 2.62 16.77 8.82
CA ASN A 13 3.48 17.18 7.72
C ASN A 13 3.33 18.67 7.39
N ILE A 14 4.07 19.16 6.39
CA ILE A 14 4.02 20.57 5.96
C ILE A 14 2.65 21.01 5.40
N PHE A 15 1.76 20.06 5.10
CA PHE A 15 0.38 20.29 4.64
C PHE A 15 -0.66 20.15 5.78
N GLY A 16 -0.19 19.99 7.02
CA GLY A 16 -1.03 19.89 8.21
C GLY A 16 -1.71 18.52 8.40
N CYS A 17 -1.32 17.50 7.65
CA CYS A 17 -1.87 16.15 7.76
C CYS A 17 -1.06 15.26 8.69
N ALA A 18 -1.76 14.45 9.49
CA ALA A 18 -1.16 13.45 10.36
C ALA A 18 -0.34 12.44 9.54
N ILE A 19 0.96 12.34 9.81
CA ILE A 19 1.90 11.48 9.09
C ILE A 19 1.57 10.02 9.41
N PRO A 20 1.34 9.15 8.40
CA PRO A 20 1.05 7.74 8.62
C PRO A 20 2.24 7.00 9.26
N LEU A 21 1.94 5.91 9.97
CA LEU A 21 2.95 4.98 10.47
C LEU A 21 3.26 3.95 9.38
N ALA A 22 4.46 4.04 8.79
CA ALA A 22 4.93 3.14 7.74
C ALA A 22 6.44 2.87 7.85
N ALA A 23 6.92 2.65 9.06
CA ALA A 23 8.34 2.42 9.36
C ALA A 23 8.88 1.13 8.71
N LYS A 24 8.03 0.14 8.45
CA LYS A 24 8.42 -1.14 7.82
C LYS A 24 8.72 -1.01 6.32
N PHE A 25 8.31 0.09 5.69
CA PHE A 25 8.36 0.26 4.24
C PHE A 25 9.63 1.01 3.82
N GLY A 26 10.46 0.37 3.00
CA GLY A 26 11.66 0.98 2.40
C GLY A 26 11.36 1.76 1.11
N ILE A 27 10.22 1.48 0.48
CA ILE A 27 9.71 2.18 -0.70
C ILE A 27 8.43 2.87 -0.27
N LYS A 28 8.46 4.19 -0.21
CA LYS A 28 7.33 5.06 0.15
C LYS A 28 7.67 6.51 -0.23
N PRO A 29 6.68 7.37 -0.47
CA PRO A 29 6.93 8.80 -0.64
C PRO A 29 7.44 9.42 0.67
N ASP A 30 8.02 10.61 0.57
CA ASP A 30 8.29 11.43 1.74
C ASP A 30 6.97 12.03 2.24
N PHE A 31 6.38 11.39 3.26
CA PHE A 31 5.11 11.85 3.85
C PHE A 31 5.21 13.23 4.50
N ASN A 32 6.42 13.67 4.87
CA ASN A 32 6.61 15.00 5.44
C ASN A 32 6.53 16.10 4.37
N ALA A 33 6.94 15.78 3.13
CA ALA A 33 7.03 16.72 2.01
C ALA A 33 5.97 16.51 0.91
N THR A 34 5.04 15.57 1.09
CA THR A 34 3.99 15.26 0.10
C THR A 34 2.61 15.55 0.66
N ASP A 35 1.70 16.07 -0.17
CA ASP A 35 0.29 16.14 0.21
C ASP A 35 -0.30 14.72 0.24
N ILE A 36 -0.69 14.30 1.45
CA ILE A 36 -1.22 12.98 1.74
C ILE A 36 -2.76 12.98 1.89
N ASN A 37 -3.39 14.13 1.68
CA ASN A 37 -4.84 14.30 1.71
C ASN A 37 -5.48 13.93 0.37
N GLY A 38 -5.30 12.67 -0.03
CA GLY A 38 -5.76 12.19 -1.31
C GLY A 38 -4.65 12.04 -2.35
N MET A 39 -3.62 11.29 -1.95
CA MET A 39 -2.43 11.07 -2.76
C MET A 39 -2.76 10.26 -4.00
N GLN A 40 -2.20 10.70 -5.14
CA GLN A 40 -2.18 9.97 -6.40
C GLN A 40 -0.83 9.30 -6.61
N ASN A 41 -0.82 8.18 -7.34
CA ASN A 41 0.41 7.44 -7.67
C ASN A 41 1.18 6.99 -6.42
N LEU A 42 0.45 6.58 -5.38
CA LEU A 42 1.03 6.06 -4.14
C LEU A 42 1.80 4.78 -4.42
N GLU A 43 3.05 4.74 -3.96
CA GLU A 43 3.88 3.54 -3.96
C GLU A 43 4.24 3.15 -2.53
N LEU A 44 4.02 1.88 -2.17
CA LEU A 44 4.36 1.30 -0.87
C LEU A 44 5.06 -0.04 -1.09
N GLY A 45 6.23 -0.25 -0.49
CA GLY A 45 6.96 -1.50 -0.69
C GLY A 45 8.10 -1.75 0.29
N ILE A 46 8.56 -3.00 0.25
CA ILE A 46 9.73 -3.48 0.96
C ILE A 46 10.72 -3.97 -0.11
N PRO A 47 11.90 -3.36 -0.25
CA PRO A 47 12.83 -3.63 -1.36
C PRO A 47 13.16 -5.11 -1.60
N GLN A 48 13.15 -5.94 -0.55
CA GLN A 48 13.47 -7.36 -0.65
C GLN A 48 12.30 -8.24 -1.13
N TYR A 49 11.06 -7.80 -0.96
CA TYR A 49 9.87 -8.65 -1.15
C TYR A 49 8.97 -8.19 -2.28
N GLY A 50 8.75 -6.88 -2.40
CA GLY A 50 7.83 -6.35 -3.40
C GLY A 50 7.32 -4.97 -3.08
N LYS A 51 6.44 -4.48 -3.94
CA LYS A 51 5.78 -3.19 -3.83
C LYS A 51 4.39 -3.20 -4.44
N ILE A 52 3.58 -2.25 -4.01
CA ILE A 52 2.22 -1.98 -4.48
C ILE A 52 2.23 -0.55 -5.03
N PHE A 53 1.66 -0.38 -6.22
CA PHE A 53 1.53 0.91 -6.88
C PHE A 53 0.07 1.20 -7.22
N TYR A 54 -0.46 2.28 -6.66
CA TYR A 54 -1.83 2.76 -6.85
C TYR A 54 -1.85 3.90 -7.88
N ALA A 55 -1.90 3.53 -9.17
CA ALA A 55 -1.94 4.49 -10.26
C ALA A 55 -3.27 5.24 -10.34
N ASN A 56 -3.24 6.58 -10.43
CA ASN A 56 -4.42 7.43 -10.61
C ASN A 56 -5.57 7.16 -9.60
N LYS A 57 -5.22 6.77 -8.37
CA LYS A 57 -6.18 6.62 -7.26
C LYS A 57 -6.07 7.79 -6.32
N ASN A 58 -7.18 8.16 -5.71
CA ASN A 58 -7.21 9.16 -4.65
C ASN A 58 -7.18 8.42 -3.30
N ILE A 59 -5.98 8.28 -2.71
CA ILE A 59 -5.78 7.52 -1.46
C ILE A 59 -5.54 8.48 -0.30
N LEU A 60 -6.44 8.47 0.68
CA LEU A 60 -6.32 9.25 1.90
C LEU A 60 -5.44 8.50 2.93
N LEU A 61 -4.29 9.07 3.31
CA LEU A 61 -3.36 8.43 4.24
C LEU A 61 -3.51 8.91 5.69
N VAL A 62 -4.74 9.22 6.08
CA VAL A 62 -5.15 9.50 7.46
C VAL A 62 -6.36 8.62 7.81
N THR A 63 -6.62 8.46 9.10
CA THR A 63 -7.83 7.83 9.62
C THR A 63 -8.77 8.92 10.10
N THR A 64 -9.98 9.00 9.55
CA THR A 64 -10.97 10.01 9.97
C THR A 64 -12.00 9.39 10.92
N THR A 65 -11.97 9.78 12.19
CA THR A 65 -12.90 9.30 13.23
C THR A 65 -13.58 10.51 13.87
N GLY A 66 -14.92 10.51 13.95
CA GLY A 66 -15.65 11.64 14.53
C GLY A 66 -15.43 12.98 13.81
N GLY A 67 -14.95 12.95 12.56
CA GLY A 67 -14.60 14.14 11.78
C GLY A 67 -13.21 14.71 12.08
N GLU A 68 -12.41 14.04 12.91
CA GLU A 68 -11.01 14.36 13.14
C GLU A 68 -10.08 13.40 12.40
N ASP A 69 -8.98 13.91 11.86
CA ASP A 69 -7.96 13.15 11.15
C ASP A 69 -6.84 12.73 12.10
N ASP A 70 -6.64 11.42 12.26
CA ASP A 70 -5.55 10.80 13.01
C ASP A 70 -4.59 10.06 12.06
N ARG A 71 -3.47 9.58 12.60
CA ARG A 71 -2.44 8.86 11.86
C ARG A 71 -2.99 7.52 11.37
N LEU A 72 -2.80 7.24 10.07
CA LEU A 72 -3.07 5.92 9.52
C LEU A 72 -1.95 4.94 9.86
N ASN A 73 -2.28 3.80 10.49
CA ASN A 73 -1.30 2.78 10.84
C ASN A 73 -1.11 1.74 9.72
N ILE A 74 -0.28 2.07 8.73
CA ILE A 74 0.00 1.18 7.59
C ILE A 74 0.83 -0.03 8.05
N ASP A 75 1.73 0.16 9.01
CA ASP A 75 2.58 -0.93 9.55
C ASP A 75 1.77 -2.08 10.18
N GLU A 76 0.59 -1.80 10.73
CA GLU A 76 -0.28 -2.80 11.35
C GLU A 76 -1.23 -3.47 10.34
N GLY A 77 -1.74 -2.71 9.37
CA GLY A 77 -2.75 -3.23 8.45
C GLY A 77 -2.22 -3.77 7.11
N LEU A 78 -0.96 -3.52 6.73
CA LEU A 78 -0.38 -3.99 5.48
C LEU A 78 0.90 -4.79 5.73
N LEU A 79 0.91 -6.05 5.28
CA LEU A 79 2.06 -6.94 5.34
C LEU A 79 2.51 -7.31 3.92
N ILE A 80 3.79 -7.07 3.63
CA ILE A 80 4.46 -7.51 2.41
C ILE A 80 5.59 -8.45 2.84
N SER A 81 5.53 -9.71 2.39
CA SER A 81 6.55 -10.71 2.66
C SER A 81 6.83 -11.53 1.41
N GLN A 82 7.72 -12.52 1.51
CA GLN A 82 8.12 -13.32 0.35
C GLN A 82 6.90 -13.95 -0.34
N SER A 83 6.66 -13.53 -1.59
CA SER A 83 5.57 -14.03 -2.42
C SER A 83 4.16 -13.82 -1.85
N LYS A 84 3.97 -12.92 -0.88
CA LYS A 84 2.69 -12.71 -0.19
C LYS A 84 2.47 -11.25 0.17
N ILE A 85 1.24 -10.78 -0.05
CA ILE A 85 0.74 -9.52 0.48
C ILE A 85 -0.55 -9.80 1.24
N MET A 86 -0.70 -9.19 2.42
CA MET A 86 -1.93 -9.23 3.20
C MET A 86 -2.35 -7.81 3.56
N LEU A 87 -3.63 -7.51 3.35
CA LEU A 87 -4.25 -6.25 3.75
C LEU A 87 -5.37 -6.52 4.74
N ASN A 88 -5.32 -5.90 5.92
CA ASN A 88 -6.46 -5.81 6.81
C ASN A 88 -7.40 -4.70 6.32
N GLN A 89 -8.46 -5.10 5.61
CA GLN A 89 -9.42 -4.17 5.03
C GLN A 89 -10.29 -3.45 6.06
N ILE A 90 -10.36 -3.95 7.29
CA ILE A 90 -11.10 -3.30 8.38
C ILE A 90 -10.31 -2.08 8.86
N SER A 91 -8.99 -2.20 9.00
CA SER A 91 -8.15 -1.10 9.47
C SER A 91 -7.69 -0.16 8.35
N LEU A 92 -7.51 -0.67 7.13
CA LEU A 92 -7.04 0.09 5.97
C LEU A 92 -7.99 -0.02 4.76
N PRO A 93 -9.28 0.30 4.89
CA PRO A 93 -10.26 0.17 3.80
C PRO A 93 -9.86 0.98 2.55
N GLN A 94 -9.20 2.13 2.72
CA GLN A 94 -8.76 2.97 1.62
C GLN A 94 -7.70 2.31 0.73
N LEU A 95 -6.98 1.31 1.23
CA LEU A 95 -5.95 0.58 0.46
C LEU A 95 -6.54 -0.62 -0.29
N ASN A 96 -7.81 -0.96 -0.05
CA ASN A 96 -8.54 -1.96 -0.82
C ASN A 96 -9.01 -1.36 -2.15
N ALA A 97 -8.05 -1.12 -3.04
CA ALA A 97 -8.29 -0.51 -4.34
C ALA A 97 -7.44 -1.20 -5.41
N ALA A 98 -7.85 -1.02 -6.67
CA ALA A 98 -7.10 -1.55 -7.80
C ALA A 98 -5.66 -1.03 -7.81
N ALA A 99 -4.71 -1.94 -7.96
CA ALA A 99 -3.28 -1.66 -7.85
C ALA A 99 -2.45 -2.56 -8.76
N THR A 100 -1.23 -2.11 -9.07
CA THR A 100 -0.19 -2.94 -9.68
C THR A 100 0.74 -3.45 -8.60
N ILE A 101 0.90 -4.75 -8.51
CA ILE A 101 1.79 -5.42 -7.57
C ILE A 101 3.04 -5.87 -8.31
N THR A 102 4.20 -5.61 -7.71
CA THR A 102 5.48 -6.19 -8.11
C THR A 102 6.01 -7.04 -6.97
N LEU A 103 6.28 -8.32 -7.22
CA LEU A 103 6.91 -9.23 -6.28
C LEU A 103 8.31 -9.60 -6.78
N TYR A 104 9.27 -9.63 -5.87
CA TYR A 104 10.67 -9.94 -6.15
C TYR A 104 11.02 -11.36 -5.70
N ASN A 105 12.14 -11.87 -6.22
CA ASN A 105 12.70 -13.18 -5.86
C ASN A 105 11.74 -14.37 -6.05
N ILE A 106 10.89 -14.31 -7.08
CA ILE A 106 9.91 -15.34 -7.40
C ILE A 106 10.57 -16.51 -8.15
N SER A 107 10.59 -17.68 -7.51
CA SER A 107 11.23 -18.91 -7.99
C SER A 107 10.29 -19.90 -8.70
N PHE A 108 9.02 -19.54 -8.91
CA PHE A 108 8.06 -20.42 -9.58
C PHE A 108 8.30 -20.50 -11.09
N ASN A 109 8.31 -21.70 -11.66
CA ASN A 109 8.45 -21.88 -13.11
C ASN A 109 7.28 -21.28 -13.92
N SER A 110 6.08 -21.31 -13.33
CA SER A 110 4.86 -20.73 -13.87
C SER A 110 4.03 -20.19 -12.68
N PRO A 111 4.25 -18.95 -12.24
CA PRO A 111 3.57 -18.40 -11.07
C PRO A 111 2.06 -18.29 -11.33
N LYS A 112 1.28 -18.71 -10.34
CA LYS A 112 -0.17 -18.46 -10.27
C LYS A 112 -0.45 -17.46 -9.16
N ILE A 113 -1.37 -16.52 -9.41
CA ILE A 113 -1.81 -15.57 -8.41
C ILE A 113 -2.97 -16.18 -7.63
N LEU A 114 -2.84 -16.21 -6.30
CA LEU A 114 -3.91 -16.64 -5.41
C LEU A 114 -4.43 -15.46 -4.61
N LYS A 115 -5.76 -15.41 -4.41
CA LYS A 115 -6.45 -14.54 -3.48
C LYS A 115 -7.16 -15.41 -2.43
N ASP A 116 -6.83 -15.19 -1.16
CA ASP A 116 -7.35 -15.97 -0.03
C ASP A 116 -7.29 -17.49 -0.21
N GLY A 117 -6.20 -17.96 -0.81
CA GLY A 117 -5.95 -19.39 -1.06
C GLY A 117 -6.59 -19.96 -2.32
N THR A 118 -7.37 -19.17 -3.06
CA THR A 118 -8.03 -19.56 -4.31
C THR A 118 -7.41 -18.87 -5.52
N GLU A 119 -7.49 -19.46 -6.71
CA GLU A 119 -6.95 -18.84 -7.93
C GLU A 119 -7.66 -17.52 -8.21
N CYS A 120 -6.90 -16.44 -8.33
CA CYS A 120 -7.45 -15.11 -8.57
C CYS A 120 -7.77 -14.93 -10.07
N SER A 121 -9.02 -15.18 -10.46
CA SER A 121 -9.48 -15.03 -11.85
C SER A 121 -9.54 -13.57 -12.31
N GLU A 122 -9.66 -12.62 -11.40
CA GLU A 122 -9.69 -11.18 -11.70
C GLU A 122 -8.29 -10.54 -11.73
N CYS A 123 -7.26 -11.28 -11.33
CA CYS A 123 -5.88 -10.80 -11.36
C CYS A 123 -5.29 -10.98 -12.76
N THR A 124 -4.58 -9.97 -13.26
CA THR A 124 -3.95 -10.02 -14.59
C THR A 124 -2.43 -9.98 -14.46
N VAL A 125 -1.75 -11.05 -14.86
CA VAL A 125 -0.28 -11.06 -14.94
C VAL A 125 0.16 -10.20 -16.11
N LEU A 126 0.88 -9.12 -15.82
CA LEU A 126 1.42 -8.22 -16.84
C LEU A 126 2.76 -8.75 -17.36
N ARG A 127 3.62 -9.23 -16.46
CA ARG A 127 4.95 -9.74 -16.79
C ARG A 127 5.48 -10.68 -15.72
N TYR A 128 6.15 -11.75 -16.14
CA TYR A 128 7.04 -12.51 -15.27
C TYR A 128 8.40 -12.67 -15.94
N ASP A 129 9.45 -12.17 -15.30
CA ASP A 129 10.82 -12.29 -15.76
C ASP A 129 11.54 -13.36 -14.92
N LYS A 130 11.87 -14.49 -15.56
CA LYS A 130 12.55 -15.62 -14.91
C LYS A 130 14.00 -15.32 -14.54
N THR A 131 14.64 -14.40 -15.27
CA THR A 131 16.03 -14.01 -15.06
C THR A 131 16.14 -13.10 -13.85
N THR A 132 15.33 -12.05 -13.79
CA THR A 132 15.30 -11.14 -12.64
C THR A 132 14.42 -11.62 -11.49
N LYS A 133 13.73 -12.75 -11.68
CA LYS A 133 12.77 -13.35 -10.72
C LYS A 133 11.72 -12.34 -10.25
N THR A 134 11.23 -11.50 -11.17
CA THR A 134 10.29 -10.42 -10.87
C THR A 134 8.94 -10.69 -11.53
N LEU A 135 7.88 -10.67 -10.72
CA LEU A 135 6.50 -10.86 -11.15
C LEU A 135 5.72 -9.56 -10.98
N ILE A 136 5.06 -9.11 -12.05
CA ILE A 136 4.23 -7.92 -12.09
C ILE A 136 2.83 -8.31 -12.52
N PHE A 137 1.83 -7.94 -11.73
CA PHE A 137 0.42 -8.23 -11.99
C PHE A 137 -0.49 -7.14 -11.42
N THR A 138 -1.72 -7.05 -11.91
CA THR A 138 -2.74 -6.16 -11.37
C THR A 138 -3.76 -6.91 -10.54
N VAL A 139 -4.31 -6.23 -9.55
CA VAL A 139 -5.45 -6.68 -8.75
C VAL A 139 -6.56 -5.63 -8.82
N PRO A 140 -7.85 -6.02 -8.81
CA PRO A 140 -8.96 -5.07 -8.70
C PRO A 140 -9.11 -4.51 -7.28
N GLY A 141 -8.60 -5.24 -6.29
CA GLY A 141 -8.64 -4.97 -4.86
C GLY A 141 -8.02 -6.16 -4.11
N PHE A 142 -7.84 -6.02 -2.80
CA PHE A 142 -7.22 -7.03 -1.94
C PHE A 142 -8.23 -8.07 -1.44
#